data_AF-A0A914QY89-F1
#
_entry.id   AF-A0A914QY89-F1
#
_cell.length_a   1.000
_cell.length_b   1.000
_cell.length_c   1.000
_cell.angle_alpha   90.00
_cell.angle_beta   90.00
_cell.angle_gamma   90.00
#
_symmetry.space_group_name_H-M   'P 1'
#
loop_
_entity.id
_entity.type
_entity.pdbx_description
1 polymer ?
#
loop_
_entity_poly.entity_id
_entity_poly.type
_entity_poly.pdbx_seq_one_letter_code
_entity_poly.pdbx_strand_id
1 'polypeptide(L)'
;MFDYGLRDLFKLGFDALHLRFYQLERLLQDYCHEVATHFSAIGIESHMFASQWFLTLFTAKFPLQMVFFIVDLFLAEGVNTIFHISLALLQDSKKELLQLDFEGVLKYFRVALPRRYRTESNAKDLIHNAVKLKISHKRLLQYEKEYHSMKQRELESQDPLERLERENLRLRETIMRLEHENDDLAHELVTSKIELRNKLDSTEDQLESALSSVERKTAECSELEEQSKILREESEMVKDRCRREMTRLESELNRSKALSADYKKIVSDHSKRIDELQKKYDEEKKLVTNRVSDCDQCSTALSDWLVESPRKRNGVATLDSPDGGPTLTIVDIMGQLEEKTREIHVIEMELAETKLALVQALCHNQELVGHQMSASVSSETANKPAWFKKTMNHLSEKVGTPFKNSQNHNTTNGHTPVPMTDH
;
A
#
# COMPACT_ATOMS: atom_id res chain seq x y z
N MET A 1 -18.83 -12.38 51.79
CA MET A 1 -20.09 -13.14 51.56
C MET A 1 -20.07 -14.51 52.20
N PHE A 2 -19.07 -15.36 51.93
CA PHE A 2 -19.03 -16.74 52.42
C PHE A 2 -18.47 -16.85 53.85
N ASP A 3 -17.24 -16.38 54.08
CA ASP A 3 -16.53 -16.61 55.36
C ASP A 3 -17.19 -15.93 56.57
N TYR A 4 -17.80 -14.76 56.35
CA TYR A 4 -18.49 -13.98 57.38
C TYR A 4 -19.98 -14.36 57.53
N GLY A 5 -20.47 -15.39 56.82
CA GLY A 5 -21.86 -15.87 56.92
C GLY A 5 -22.93 -14.94 56.35
N LEU A 6 -22.56 -13.85 55.68
CA LEU A 6 -23.54 -12.88 55.16
C LEU A 6 -24.44 -13.47 54.07
N ARG A 7 -23.92 -14.42 53.25
CA ARG A 7 -24.70 -15.13 52.23
C ARG A 7 -25.89 -15.90 52.82
N ASP A 8 -25.76 -16.41 54.04
CA ASP A 8 -26.80 -17.23 54.66
C ASP A 8 -28.09 -16.45 54.91
N LEU A 9 -27.98 -15.13 55.10
CA LEU A 9 -29.13 -14.23 55.23
C LEU A 9 -29.96 -14.12 53.94
N PHE A 10 -29.40 -14.49 52.78
CA PHE A 10 -30.05 -14.42 51.46
C PHE A 10 -30.53 -15.78 50.94
N LYS A 11 -30.37 -16.86 51.72
CA LYS A 11 -30.88 -18.17 51.34
C LYS A 11 -32.42 -18.14 51.24
N LEU A 12 -32.95 -19.04 50.42
CA LEU A 12 -34.39 -19.16 50.17
C LEU A 12 -35.16 -19.22 51.51
N GLY A 13 -36.21 -18.43 51.64
CA GLY A 13 -37.02 -18.35 52.86
C GLY A 13 -36.50 -17.39 53.93
N PHE A 14 -35.29 -16.81 53.76
CA PHE A 14 -34.71 -15.85 54.72
C PHE A 14 -34.63 -16.36 56.16
N ASP A 15 -34.55 -17.68 56.38
CA ASP A 15 -34.63 -18.28 57.71
C ASP A 15 -33.57 -17.74 58.67
N ALA A 16 -32.33 -17.60 58.18
CA ALA A 16 -31.23 -17.05 58.97
C ALA A 16 -31.46 -15.57 59.33
N LEU A 17 -32.10 -14.79 58.45
CA LEU A 17 -32.44 -13.40 58.71
C LEU A 17 -33.57 -13.29 59.74
N HIS A 18 -34.62 -14.12 59.64
CA HIS A 18 -35.68 -14.19 60.64
C HIS A 18 -35.15 -14.57 62.03
N LEU A 19 -34.19 -15.50 62.09
CA LEU A 19 -33.45 -15.78 63.32
C LEU A 19 -32.74 -14.53 63.85
N ARG A 20 -32.07 -13.74 62.99
CA ARG A 20 -31.41 -12.50 63.42
C ARG A 20 -32.42 -11.47 63.96
N PHE A 21 -33.61 -11.35 63.38
CA PHE A 21 -34.66 -10.48 63.92
C PHE A 21 -35.09 -10.92 65.32
N TYR A 22 -35.34 -12.21 65.52
CA TYR A 22 -35.68 -12.74 66.83
C TYR A 22 -34.58 -12.44 67.87
N GLN A 23 -33.31 -12.66 67.51
CA GLN A 23 -32.17 -12.33 68.36
C GLN A 23 -32.13 -10.82 68.70
N LEU A 24 -32.39 -9.94 67.73
CA LEU A 24 -32.43 -8.49 67.96
C LEU A 24 -33.57 -8.11 68.91
N GLU A 25 -34.75 -8.70 68.78
CA GLU A 25 -35.90 -8.43 69.65
C GLU A 25 -35.64 -8.85 71.10
N ARG A 26 -35.04 -10.04 71.30
CA ARG A 26 -34.63 -10.51 72.62
C ARG A 26 -33.53 -9.63 73.23
N LEU A 27 -32.56 -9.20 72.42
CA LEU A 27 -31.56 -8.24 72.86
C LEU A 27 -32.17 -6.88 73.19
N LEU A 28 -33.17 -6.41 72.43
CA LEU A 28 -33.84 -5.15 72.73
C LEU A 28 -34.57 -5.22 74.07
N GLN A 29 -35.19 -6.36 74.38
CA GLN A 29 -35.83 -6.61 75.67
C GLN A 29 -34.81 -6.59 76.83
N ASP A 30 -33.61 -7.15 76.62
CA ASP A 30 -32.54 -7.18 77.64
C ASP A 30 -31.89 -5.81 77.90
N TYR A 31 -31.60 -5.06 76.84
CA TYR A 31 -30.73 -3.87 76.92
C TYR A 31 -31.50 -2.54 76.81
N CYS A 32 -32.75 -2.57 76.35
CA CYS A 32 -33.58 -1.37 76.20
C CYS A 32 -35.08 -1.71 76.33
N HIS A 33 -35.45 -2.30 77.48
CA HIS A 33 -36.79 -2.81 77.77
C HIS A 33 -37.93 -1.84 77.44
N GLU A 34 -37.79 -0.55 77.77
CA GLU A 34 -38.83 0.46 77.48
C GLU A 34 -39.16 0.57 75.99
N VAL A 35 -38.15 0.54 75.11
CA VAL A 35 -38.36 0.60 73.65
C VAL A 35 -38.98 -0.70 73.14
N ALA A 36 -38.54 -1.85 73.67
CA ALA A 36 -39.12 -3.15 73.31
C ALA A 36 -40.62 -3.21 73.66
N THR A 37 -40.99 -2.77 74.87
CA THR A 37 -42.38 -2.74 75.33
C THR A 37 -43.21 -1.77 74.50
N HIS A 38 -42.68 -0.58 74.19
CA HIS A 38 -43.34 0.38 73.31
C HIS A 38 -43.59 -0.21 71.93
N PHE A 39 -42.55 -0.77 71.28
CA PHE A 39 -42.65 -1.38 69.95
C PHE A 39 -43.68 -2.51 69.93
N SER A 40 -43.69 -3.37 70.96
CA SER A 40 -44.71 -4.42 71.09
C SER A 40 -46.12 -3.86 71.23
N ALA A 41 -46.31 -2.74 71.96
CA ALA A 41 -47.62 -2.13 72.16
C ALA A 41 -48.18 -1.48 70.88
N ILE A 42 -47.31 -0.94 70.03
CA ILE A 42 -47.68 -0.30 68.75
C ILE A 42 -47.56 -1.22 67.54
N GLY A 43 -47.18 -2.49 67.72
CA GLY A 43 -47.07 -3.49 66.65
C GLY A 43 -45.87 -3.30 65.71
N ILE A 44 -44.76 -2.73 66.18
CA ILE A 44 -43.51 -2.62 65.42
C ILE A 44 -42.69 -3.89 65.57
N GLU A 45 -42.40 -4.55 64.45
CA GLU A 45 -41.54 -5.74 64.38
C GLU A 45 -40.19 -5.43 63.74
N SER A 46 -39.16 -6.20 64.08
CA SER A 46 -37.80 -5.94 63.60
C SER A 46 -37.64 -6.02 62.10
N HIS A 47 -38.40 -6.90 61.42
CA HIS A 47 -38.34 -7.04 59.97
C HIS A 47 -38.71 -5.73 59.23
N MET A 48 -39.54 -4.88 59.84
CA MET A 48 -40.04 -3.65 59.24
C MET A 48 -38.97 -2.55 59.10
N PHE A 49 -37.94 -2.57 59.96
CA PHE A 49 -36.88 -1.54 59.96
C PHE A 49 -35.46 -2.10 59.84
N ALA A 50 -35.20 -3.30 60.36
CA ALA A 50 -33.84 -3.84 60.47
C ALA A 50 -33.42 -4.68 59.26
N SER A 51 -34.32 -5.04 58.33
CA SER A 51 -33.99 -5.87 57.16
C SER A 51 -32.78 -5.35 56.39
N GLN A 52 -32.74 -4.04 56.11
CA GLN A 52 -31.62 -3.41 55.39
C GLN A 52 -30.35 -3.35 56.24
N TRP A 53 -30.46 -3.24 57.57
CA TRP A 53 -29.30 -3.21 58.46
C TRP A 53 -28.50 -4.50 58.37
N PHE A 54 -29.20 -5.64 58.41
CA PHE A 54 -28.59 -6.96 58.28
C PHE A 54 -28.16 -7.29 56.85
N LEU A 55 -29.02 -7.09 55.85
CA LEU A 55 -28.73 -7.51 54.48
C LEU A 55 -27.67 -6.64 53.80
N THR A 56 -27.61 -5.35 54.16
CA THR A 56 -26.72 -4.40 53.47
C THR A 56 -25.57 -3.92 54.35
N LEU A 57 -25.43 -4.44 55.57
CA LEU A 57 -24.45 -3.98 56.54
C LEU A 57 -24.52 -2.45 56.71
N PHE A 58 -25.75 -1.92 56.85
CA PHE A 58 -26.09 -0.50 56.97
C PHE A 58 -25.75 0.39 55.75
N THR A 59 -25.14 -0.13 54.69
CA THR A 59 -24.68 0.64 53.51
C THR A 59 -25.81 1.33 52.75
N ALA A 60 -27.04 0.80 52.79
CA ALA A 60 -28.15 1.31 51.96
C ALA A 60 -28.70 2.68 52.38
N LYS A 61 -28.62 3.05 53.66
CA LYS A 61 -29.30 4.24 54.21
C LYS A 61 -28.40 5.15 55.04
N PHE A 62 -27.31 4.63 55.61
CA PHE A 62 -26.45 5.39 56.51
C PHE A 62 -25.33 6.13 55.77
N PRO A 63 -24.84 7.26 56.30
CA PRO A 63 -23.72 7.99 55.71
C PRO A 63 -22.46 7.15 55.60
N LEU A 64 -21.73 7.32 54.50
CA LEU A 64 -20.59 6.46 54.14
C LEU A 64 -19.49 6.43 55.22
N GLN A 65 -19.21 7.57 55.86
CA GLN A 65 -18.23 7.66 56.94
C GLN A 65 -18.54 6.71 58.11
N MET A 66 -19.81 6.61 58.50
CA MET A 66 -20.25 5.69 59.55
C MET A 66 -20.16 4.24 59.07
N VAL A 67 -20.55 3.98 57.83
CA VAL A 67 -20.52 2.66 57.21
C VAL A 67 -19.09 2.11 57.17
N PHE A 68 -18.08 2.93 56.88
CA PHE A 68 -16.67 2.50 56.94
C PHE A 68 -16.26 1.99 58.31
N PHE A 69 -16.59 2.71 59.39
CA PHE A 69 -16.31 2.22 60.74
C PHE A 69 -17.05 0.91 61.08
N ILE A 70 -18.28 0.74 60.57
CA ILE A 70 -19.04 -0.50 60.74
C ILE A 70 -18.36 -1.65 60.00
N VAL A 71 -17.90 -1.42 58.78
CA VAL A 71 -17.20 -2.42 57.97
C VAL A 71 -15.89 -2.82 58.63
N ASP A 72 -15.09 -1.87 59.12
CA ASP A 72 -13.85 -2.14 59.85
C ASP A 72 -14.11 -3.04 61.06
N LEU A 73 -15.13 -2.71 61.86
CA LEU A 73 -15.51 -3.50 63.03
C LEU A 73 -16.07 -4.87 62.62
N PHE A 74 -16.88 -4.95 61.57
CA PHE A 74 -17.43 -6.20 61.06
C PHE A 74 -16.35 -7.15 60.55
N LEU A 75 -15.32 -6.62 59.88
CA LEU A 75 -14.21 -7.45 59.40
C LEU A 75 -13.35 -7.97 60.56
N ALA A 76 -13.25 -7.23 61.67
CA ALA A 76 -12.52 -7.65 62.86
C ALA A 76 -13.30 -8.63 63.75
N GLU A 77 -14.57 -8.33 64.04
CA GLU A 77 -15.38 -9.02 65.07
C GLU A 77 -16.46 -9.95 64.47
N GLY A 78 -16.73 -9.84 63.18
CA GLY A 78 -17.69 -10.67 62.45
C GLY A 78 -19.15 -10.21 62.54
N VAL A 79 -20.07 -11.14 62.22
CA VAL A 79 -21.51 -10.85 62.01
C VAL A 79 -22.22 -10.28 63.23
N ASN A 80 -21.72 -10.55 64.43
CA ASN A 80 -22.31 -10.04 65.67
C ASN A 80 -22.19 -8.51 65.80
N THR A 81 -21.29 -7.89 65.03
CA THR A 81 -21.18 -6.43 64.93
C THR A 81 -22.52 -5.78 64.59
N ILE A 82 -23.33 -6.42 63.74
CA ILE A 82 -24.62 -5.89 63.31
C ILE A 82 -25.56 -5.69 64.51
N PHE A 83 -25.54 -6.61 65.49
CA PHE A 83 -26.34 -6.49 66.72
C PHE A 83 -25.86 -5.35 67.60
N HIS A 84 -24.55 -5.18 67.77
CA HIS A 84 -23.97 -4.10 68.56
C HIS A 84 -24.37 -2.73 67.99
N ILE A 85 -24.22 -2.56 66.68
CA ILE A 85 -24.61 -1.32 65.99
C ILE A 85 -26.12 -1.09 66.09
N SER A 86 -26.93 -2.12 65.84
CA SER A 86 -28.40 -2.03 65.91
C SER A 86 -28.88 -1.59 67.29
N LEU A 87 -28.35 -2.20 68.36
CA LEU A 87 -28.72 -1.82 69.73
C LEU A 87 -28.24 -0.42 70.08
N ALA A 88 -27.03 -0.03 69.69
CA ALA A 88 -26.51 1.31 69.93
C ALA A 88 -27.38 2.38 69.25
N LEU A 89 -27.82 2.14 68.01
CA LEU A 89 -28.74 3.03 67.29
C LEU A 89 -30.07 3.20 68.02
N LEU A 90 -30.63 2.10 68.52
CA LEU A 90 -31.91 2.09 69.25
C LEU A 90 -31.79 2.76 70.61
N GLN A 91 -30.68 2.57 71.33
CA GLN A 91 -30.41 3.24 72.60
C GLN A 91 -30.20 4.75 72.44
N ASP A 92 -29.44 5.19 71.43
CA ASP A 92 -29.19 6.61 71.16
C ASP A 92 -30.46 7.36 70.71
N SER A 93 -31.44 6.63 70.18
CA SER A 93 -32.72 7.18 69.70
C SER A 93 -33.89 6.88 70.64
N LYS A 94 -33.63 6.34 71.83
CA LYS A 94 -34.66 5.88 72.78
C LYS A 94 -35.70 6.95 73.08
N LYS A 95 -35.25 8.17 73.39
CA LYS A 95 -36.14 9.27 73.83
C LYS A 95 -37.12 9.68 72.74
N GLU A 96 -36.64 9.74 71.50
CA GLU A 96 -37.44 10.06 70.34
C GLU A 96 -38.41 8.92 70.01
N LEU A 97 -37.93 7.67 70.00
CA LEU A 97 -38.74 6.50 69.63
C LEU A 97 -39.94 6.29 70.57
N LEU A 98 -39.78 6.54 71.87
CA LEU A 98 -40.86 6.37 72.87
C LEU A 98 -42.02 7.38 72.71
N GLN A 99 -41.83 8.45 71.94
CA GLN A 99 -42.84 9.50 71.72
C GLN A 99 -43.59 9.33 70.40
N LEU A 100 -43.18 8.36 69.58
CA LEU A 100 -43.71 8.17 68.23
C LEU A 100 -44.72 7.02 68.20
N ASP A 101 -45.72 7.15 67.34
CA ASP A 101 -46.64 6.08 66.97
C ASP A 101 -46.03 5.18 65.89
N PHE A 102 -46.80 4.18 65.42
CA PHE A 102 -46.35 3.21 64.41
C PHE A 102 -45.77 3.89 63.16
N GLU A 103 -46.49 4.83 62.55
CA GLU A 103 -46.02 5.52 61.34
C GLU A 103 -44.80 6.40 61.64
N GLY A 104 -44.82 7.11 62.78
CA GLY A 104 -43.73 7.96 63.23
C GLY A 104 -42.42 7.19 63.38
N VAL A 105 -42.45 6.00 64.00
CA VAL A 105 -41.27 5.14 64.17
C VAL A 105 -40.69 4.70 62.82
N LEU A 106 -41.52 4.21 61.89
CA LEU A 106 -41.03 3.79 60.57
C LEU A 106 -40.45 4.97 59.77
N LYS A 107 -41.08 6.14 59.85
CA LYS A 107 -40.58 7.38 59.23
C LYS A 107 -39.26 7.82 59.86
N TYR A 108 -39.12 7.70 61.18
CA TYR A 108 -37.89 8.02 61.91
C TYR A 108 -36.72 7.18 61.43
N PHE A 109 -36.88 5.85 61.36
CA PHE A 109 -35.85 4.94 60.86
C PHE A 109 -35.42 5.24 59.43
N ARG A 110 -36.38 5.60 58.56
CA ARG A 110 -36.11 5.87 57.15
C ARG A 110 -35.40 7.21 56.91
N VAL A 111 -35.70 8.23 57.71
CA VAL A 111 -35.30 9.62 57.39
C VAL A 111 -34.45 10.27 58.49
N ALA A 112 -34.90 10.25 59.73
CA ALA A 112 -34.27 11.00 60.81
C ALA A 112 -33.02 10.29 61.33
N LEU A 113 -33.11 8.98 61.57
CA LEU A 113 -32.02 8.20 62.15
C LEU A 113 -30.72 8.29 61.32
N PRO A 114 -30.72 8.07 59.99
CA PRO A 114 -29.47 8.11 59.23
C PRO A 114 -28.86 9.52 59.16
N ARG A 115 -29.69 10.57 59.22
CA ARG A 115 -29.22 11.97 59.17
C ARG A 115 -28.40 12.36 60.41
N ARG A 116 -28.66 11.74 61.57
CA ARG A 116 -27.93 12.01 62.82
C ARG A 116 -26.44 11.68 62.72
N TYR A 117 -26.06 10.70 61.89
CA TYR A 117 -24.70 10.18 61.80
C TYR A 117 -23.92 10.69 60.58
N ARG A 118 -24.30 11.85 60.03
CA ARG A 118 -23.57 12.48 58.90
C ARG A 118 -22.22 13.03 59.31
N THR A 119 -22.09 13.50 60.54
CA THR A 119 -20.84 14.04 61.07
C THR A 119 -19.98 12.93 61.64
N GLU A 120 -18.67 13.01 61.43
CA GLU A 120 -17.71 12.01 61.92
C GLU A 120 -17.76 11.84 63.44
N SER A 121 -17.96 12.91 64.21
CA SER A 121 -18.08 12.85 65.68
C SER A 121 -19.22 11.91 66.10
N ASN A 122 -20.45 12.17 65.66
CA ASN A 122 -21.60 11.34 65.99
C ASN A 122 -21.43 9.87 65.55
N ALA A 123 -20.78 9.64 64.39
CA ALA A 123 -20.47 8.30 63.93
C ALA A 123 -19.49 7.60 64.89
N LYS A 124 -18.40 8.26 65.30
CA LYS A 124 -17.43 7.71 66.27
C LYS A 124 -18.06 7.46 67.63
N ASP A 125 -18.90 8.37 68.11
CA ASP A 125 -19.61 8.22 69.38
C ASP A 125 -20.53 7.00 69.37
N LEU A 126 -21.25 6.76 68.26
CA LEU A 126 -22.05 5.56 68.07
C LEU A 126 -21.20 4.29 68.11
N ILE A 127 -20.09 4.24 67.37
CA ILE A 127 -19.20 3.08 67.33
C ILE A 127 -18.62 2.80 68.72
N HIS A 128 -18.20 3.85 69.44
CA HIS A 128 -17.71 3.74 70.80
C HIS A 128 -18.76 3.17 71.76
N ASN A 129 -20.02 3.62 71.63
CA ASN A 129 -21.13 3.08 72.41
C ASN A 129 -21.46 1.64 72.04
N ALA A 130 -21.41 1.28 70.76
CA ALA A 130 -21.65 -0.08 70.28
C ALA A 130 -20.62 -1.07 70.84
N VAL A 131 -19.33 -0.72 70.86
CA VAL A 131 -18.26 -1.58 71.41
C VAL A 131 -18.36 -1.74 72.93
N LYS A 132 -18.97 -0.79 73.64
CA LYS A 132 -19.22 -0.92 75.09
C LYS A 132 -20.31 -1.94 75.42
N LEU A 133 -21.20 -2.26 74.47
CA LEU A 133 -22.25 -3.24 74.69
C LEU A 133 -21.65 -4.64 74.80
N LYS A 134 -21.81 -5.27 75.97
CA LYS A 134 -21.29 -6.62 76.23
C LYS A 134 -22.26 -7.70 75.77
N ILE A 135 -22.47 -7.83 74.47
CA ILE A 135 -23.32 -8.89 73.91
C ILE A 135 -22.54 -10.21 73.89
N SER A 136 -22.77 -11.07 74.90
CA SER A 136 -22.08 -12.36 74.96
C SER A 136 -22.55 -13.30 73.85
N HIS A 137 -21.62 -14.00 73.19
CA HIS A 137 -21.92 -15.05 72.21
C HIS A 137 -22.86 -16.14 72.79
N LYS A 138 -22.69 -16.48 74.08
CA LYS A 138 -23.54 -17.45 74.78
C LYS A 138 -25.03 -17.05 74.79
N ARG A 139 -25.34 -15.76 74.93
CA ARG A 139 -26.72 -15.24 74.89
C ARG A 139 -27.32 -15.35 73.49
N LEU A 140 -26.58 -14.97 72.46
CA LEU A 140 -27.05 -15.10 71.07
C LEU A 140 -27.37 -16.56 70.72
N LEU A 141 -26.51 -17.49 71.14
CA LEU A 141 -26.74 -18.92 70.96
C LEU A 141 -27.96 -19.44 71.75
N GLN A 142 -28.21 -18.87 72.94
CA GLN A 142 -29.42 -19.18 73.71
C GLN A 142 -30.68 -18.74 72.95
N TYR A 143 -30.70 -17.52 72.41
CA TYR A 143 -31.83 -17.02 71.61
C TYR A 143 -32.02 -17.78 70.30
N GLU A 144 -30.94 -18.29 69.71
CA GLU A 144 -31.02 -19.18 68.56
C GLU A 144 -31.70 -20.51 68.89
N LYS A 145 -31.35 -21.14 70.02
CA LYS A 145 -32.03 -22.35 70.49
C LYS A 145 -33.50 -22.10 70.80
N GLU A 146 -33.82 -20.97 71.43
CA GLU A 146 -35.21 -20.56 71.70
C GLU A 146 -36.02 -20.38 70.41
N TYR A 147 -35.45 -19.71 69.40
CA TYR A 147 -36.07 -19.52 68.09
C TYR A 147 -36.36 -20.85 67.39
N HIS A 148 -35.38 -21.76 67.34
CA HIS A 148 -35.57 -23.06 66.71
C HIS A 148 -36.61 -23.92 67.45
N SER A 149 -36.61 -23.90 68.79
CA SER A 149 -37.63 -24.60 69.59
C SER A 149 -39.03 -24.01 69.38
N MET A 150 -39.15 -22.68 69.24
CA MET A 150 -40.41 -22.02 68.92
C MET A 150 -40.90 -22.42 67.52
N LYS A 151 -40.03 -22.37 66.50
CA LYS A 151 -40.36 -22.75 65.13
C LYS A 151 -40.74 -24.22 65.00
N GLN A 152 -40.07 -25.10 65.74
CA GLN A 152 -40.41 -26.52 65.76
C GLN A 152 -41.81 -26.75 66.37
N ARG A 153 -42.15 -26.09 67.48
CA ARG A 153 -43.49 -26.18 68.08
C ARG A 153 -44.57 -25.61 67.17
N GLU A 154 -44.29 -24.50 66.49
CA GLU A 154 -45.19 -23.93 65.48
C GLU A 154 -45.44 -24.93 64.34
N LEU A 155 -44.40 -25.60 63.86
CA LEU A 155 -44.50 -26.62 62.82
C LEU A 155 -45.25 -27.88 63.28
N GLU A 156 -45.03 -28.33 64.52
CA GLU A 156 -45.71 -29.49 65.13
C GLU A 156 -47.19 -29.22 65.41
N SER A 157 -47.58 -27.94 65.59
CA SER A 157 -48.98 -27.54 65.79
C SER A 157 -49.81 -27.52 64.50
N GLN A 158 -49.17 -27.54 63.33
CA GLN A 158 -49.84 -27.54 62.04
C GLN A 158 -50.24 -28.96 61.64
N ASP A 159 -51.42 -29.12 61.00
CA ASP A 159 -51.83 -30.41 60.43
C ASP A 159 -50.80 -30.87 59.37
N PRO A 160 -50.14 -32.02 59.57
CA PRO A 160 -49.18 -32.56 58.62
C PRO A 160 -49.74 -32.69 57.21
N LEU A 161 -51.04 -33.02 57.06
CA LEU A 161 -51.67 -33.20 55.76
C LEU A 161 -51.78 -31.88 55.00
N GLU A 162 -52.36 -30.85 55.62
CA GLU A 162 -52.49 -29.53 54.99
C GLU A 162 -51.12 -28.93 54.61
N ARG A 163 -50.10 -29.14 55.45
CA ARG A 163 -48.73 -28.68 55.15
C ARG A 163 -48.20 -29.33 53.88
N LEU A 164 -48.30 -30.66 53.79
CA LEU A 164 -47.82 -31.42 52.64
C LEU A 164 -48.62 -31.13 51.37
N GLU A 165 -49.92 -30.85 51.48
CA GLU A 165 -50.76 -30.45 50.34
C GLU A 165 -50.35 -29.09 49.78
N ARG A 166 -50.14 -28.08 50.64
CA ARG A 166 -49.62 -26.76 50.20
C ARG A 166 -48.25 -26.88 49.55
N GLU A 167 -47.36 -27.69 50.12
CA GLU A 167 -46.04 -27.91 49.57
C GLU A 167 -46.09 -28.63 48.21
N ASN A 168 -46.94 -29.65 48.07
CA ASN A 168 -47.17 -30.33 46.79
C ASN A 168 -47.67 -29.37 45.72
N LEU A 169 -48.64 -28.51 46.06
CA LEU A 169 -49.16 -27.53 45.11
C LEU A 169 -48.05 -26.59 44.64
N ARG A 170 -47.27 -26.04 45.57
CA ARG A 170 -46.14 -25.14 45.25
C ARG A 170 -45.07 -25.83 44.40
N LEU A 171 -44.74 -27.08 44.69
CA LEU A 171 -43.78 -27.85 43.91
C LEU A 171 -44.30 -28.12 42.49
N ARG A 172 -45.59 -28.45 42.34
CA ARG A 172 -46.22 -28.62 41.01
C ARG A 172 -46.20 -27.34 40.18
N GLU A 173 -46.53 -26.20 40.77
CA GLU A 173 -46.45 -24.89 40.09
C GLU A 173 -45.01 -24.57 39.66
N THR A 174 -44.03 -24.90 40.50
CA THR A 174 -42.62 -24.68 40.18
C THR A 174 -42.16 -25.59 39.04
N ILE A 175 -42.57 -26.87 39.04
CA ILE A 175 -42.28 -27.82 37.96
C ILE A 175 -42.86 -27.31 36.65
N MET A 176 -44.15 -26.93 36.62
CA MET A 176 -44.79 -26.40 35.41
C MET A 176 -44.07 -25.17 34.86
N ARG A 177 -43.63 -24.26 35.73
CA ARG A 177 -42.85 -23.08 35.29
C ARG A 177 -41.51 -23.48 34.68
N LEU A 178 -40.78 -24.39 35.32
CA LEU A 178 -39.48 -24.85 34.84
C LEU A 178 -39.58 -25.65 33.54
N GLU A 179 -40.65 -26.43 33.37
CA GLU A 179 -40.94 -27.13 32.11
C GLU A 179 -41.16 -26.12 30.99
N HIS A 180 -41.94 -25.07 31.22
CA HIS A 180 -42.15 -24.01 30.23
C HIS A 180 -40.85 -23.26 29.88
N GLU A 181 -40.06 -22.87 30.88
CA GLU A 181 -38.75 -22.23 30.66
C GLU A 181 -37.80 -23.14 29.86
N ASN A 182 -37.82 -24.45 30.12
CA ASN A 182 -37.00 -25.41 29.38
C ASN A 182 -37.47 -25.58 27.93
N ASP A 183 -38.78 -25.62 27.69
CA ASP A 183 -39.36 -25.68 26.35
C ASP A 183 -39.01 -24.43 25.52
N ASP A 184 -39.09 -23.24 26.13
CA ASP A 184 -38.70 -21.98 25.49
C ASP A 184 -37.21 -21.97 25.13
N LEU A 185 -36.34 -22.36 26.07
CA LEU A 185 -34.90 -22.46 25.82
C LEU A 185 -34.56 -23.50 24.75
N ALA A 186 -35.25 -24.64 24.73
CA ALA A 186 -35.10 -25.65 23.70
C ALA A 186 -35.50 -25.09 22.32
N HIS A 187 -36.60 -24.33 22.25
CA HIS A 187 -37.06 -23.69 21.03
C HIS A 187 -36.06 -22.64 20.50
N GLU A 188 -35.56 -21.76 21.38
CA GLU A 188 -34.52 -20.79 21.03
C GLU A 188 -33.24 -21.46 20.53
N LEU A 189 -32.80 -22.53 21.21
CA LEU A 189 -31.61 -23.28 20.82
C LEU A 189 -31.76 -23.91 19.43
N VAL A 190 -32.90 -24.53 19.14
CA VAL A 190 -33.18 -25.13 17.84
C VAL A 190 -33.23 -24.06 16.75
N THR A 191 -33.90 -22.94 17.00
CA THR A 191 -34.02 -21.83 16.06
C THR A 191 -32.66 -21.23 15.73
N SER A 192 -31.87 -20.93 16.76
CA SER A 192 -30.49 -20.42 16.61
C SER A 192 -29.60 -21.40 15.83
N LYS A 193 -29.73 -22.71 16.11
CA LYS A 193 -29.00 -23.75 15.38
C LYS A 193 -29.37 -23.77 13.89
N ILE A 194 -30.64 -23.63 13.54
CA ILE A 194 -31.11 -23.57 12.14
C ILE A 194 -30.53 -22.32 11.45
N GLU A 195 -30.60 -21.16 12.10
CA GLU A 195 -30.05 -19.91 11.54
C GLU A 195 -28.55 -19.99 11.30
N LEU A 196 -27.79 -20.55 12.25
CA LEU A 196 -26.35 -20.75 12.10
C LEU A 196 -26.03 -21.72 10.96
N ARG A 197 -26.84 -22.78 10.80
CA ARG A 197 -26.69 -23.72 9.67
C ARG A 197 -26.90 -23.01 8.34
N ASN A 198 -27.97 -22.23 8.20
CA ASN A 198 -28.25 -21.48 6.97
C ASN A 198 -27.15 -20.47 6.63
N LYS A 199 -26.59 -19.80 7.65
CA LYS A 199 -25.44 -18.90 7.46
C LYS A 199 -24.20 -19.66 7.00
N LEU A 200 -23.92 -20.82 7.58
CA LEU A 200 -22.81 -21.67 7.18
C LEU A 200 -22.94 -22.10 5.72
N ASP A 201 -24.10 -22.65 5.34
CA ASP A 201 -24.37 -23.09 3.97
C ASP A 201 -24.20 -21.90 2.98
N SER A 202 -24.73 -20.72 3.30
CA SER A 202 -24.52 -19.52 2.47
C SER A 202 -23.06 -19.08 2.35
N THR A 203 -22.25 -19.25 3.40
CA THR A 203 -20.81 -18.92 3.34
C THR A 203 -20.01 -19.96 2.56
N GLU A 204 -20.42 -21.23 2.60
CA GLU A 204 -19.82 -22.30 1.80
C GLU A 204 -20.07 -22.05 0.31
N ASP A 205 -21.30 -21.71 -0.09
CA ASP A 205 -21.64 -21.35 -1.48
C ASP A 205 -20.81 -20.14 -1.98
N GLN A 206 -20.64 -19.12 -1.14
CA GLN A 206 -19.82 -17.94 -1.47
C GLN A 206 -18.34 -18.31 -1.64
N LEU A 207 -17.83 -19.20 -0.79
CA LEU A 207 -16.45 -19.68 -0.88
C LEU A 207 -16.22 -20.46 -2.17
N GLU A 208 -17.15 -21.35 -2.56
CA GLU A 208 -17.07 -22.13 -3.80
C GLU A 208 -17.08 -21.21 -5.04
N SER A 209 -17.95 -20.19 -5.04
CA SER A 209 -17.98 -19.17 -6.10
C SER A 209 -16.67 -18.38 -6.20
N ALA A 210 -16.12 -17.97 -5.05
CA ALA A 210 -14.86 -17.24 -4.99
C ALA A 210 -13.68 -18.10 -5.48
N LEU A 211 -13.61 -19.37 -5.07
CA LEU A 211 -12.61 -20.34 -5.53
C LEU A 211 -12.67 -20.51 -7.04
N SER A 212 -13.86 -20.74 -7.60
CA SER A 212 -14.06 -20.85 -9.06
C SER A 212 -13.58 -19.60 -9.81
N SER A 213 -13.84 -18.41 -9.25
CA SER A 213 -13.37 -17.13 -9.82
C SER A 213 -11.84 -17.01 -9.79
N VAL A 214 -11.21 -17.41 -8.68
CA VAL A 214 -9.75 -17.42 -8.50
C VAL A 214 -9.11 -18.40 -9.48
N GLU A 215 -9.63 -19.61 -9.62
CA GLU A 215 -9.14 -20.59 -10.59
C GLU A 215 -9.17 -20.05 -12.01
N ARG A 216 -10.31 -19.46 -12.42
CA ARG A 216 -10.45 -18.83 -13.73
C ARG A 216 -9.45 -17.69 -13.94
N LYS A 217 -9.27 -16.82 -12.96
CA LYS A 217 -8.29 -15.71 -13.04
C LYS A 217 -6.85 -16.20 -13.05
N THR A 218 -6.55 -17.27 -12.34
CA THR A 218 -5.22 -17.89 -12.34
C THR A 218 -4.89 -18.47 -13.71
N ALA A 219 -5.85 -19.15 -14.36
CA ALA A 219 -5.69 -19.63 -15.73
C ALA A 219 -5.49 -18.46 -16.72
N GLU A 220 -6.32 -17.42 -16.63
CA GLU A 220 -6.22 -16.21 -17.47
C GLU A 220 -4.85 -15.52 -17.32
N CYS A 221 -4.33 -15.39 -16.09
CA CYS A 221 -2.99 -14.85 -15.83
C CYS A 221 -1.90 -15.73 -16.45
N SER A 222 -1.98 -17.06 -16.30
CA SER A 222 -0.99 -17.98 -16.88
C SER A 222 -0.94 -17.89 -18.40
N GLU A 223 -2.09 -17.73 -19.06
CA GLU A 223 -2.16 -17.54 -20.52
C GLU A 223 -1.52 -16.22 -20.95
N LEU A 224 -1.80 -15.12 -20.23
CA LEU A 224 -1.23 -13.80 -20.50
C LEU A 224 0.28 -13.74 -20.26
N GLU A 225 0.78 -14.47 -19.25
CA GLU A 225 2.21 -14.59 -18.97
C GLU A 225 2.95 -15.28 -20.12
N GLU A 226 2.40 -16.37 -20.65
CA GLU A 226 2.99 -17.07 -21.80
C GLU A 226 2.92 -16.21 -23.07
N GLN A 227 1.80 -15.54 -23.34
CA GLN A 227 1.71 -14.58 -24.45
C GLN A 227 2.74 -13.45 -24.32
N SER A 228 2.91 -12.91 -23.12
CA SER A 228 3.90 -11.86 -22.85
C SER A 228 5.33 -12.36 -23.02
N LYS A 229 5.59 -13.64 -22.73
CA LYS A 229 6.88 -14.27 -22.96
C LYS A 229 7.17 -14.43 -24.45
N ILE A 230 6.21 -14.97 -25.22
CA ILE A 230 6.33 -15.11 -26.68
C ILE A 230 6.58 -13.74 -27.33
N LEU A 231 5.79 -12.71 -26.98
CA LEU A 231 5.96 -11.36 -27.52
C LEU A 231 7.31 -10.74 -27.16
N ARG A 232 7.86 -11.04 -25.97
CA ARG A 232 9.21 -10.61 -25.59
C ARG A 232 10.27 -11.29 -26.45
N GLU A 233 10.17 -12.59 -26.67
CA GLU A 233 11.08 -13.36 -27.54
C GLU A 233 11.02 -12.86 -28.99
N GLU A 234 9.82 -12.64 -29.53
CA GLU A 234 9.63 -12.04 -30.86
C GLU A 234 10.24 -10.65 -30.96
N SER A 235 10.05 -9.81 -29.94
CA SER A 235 10.65 -8.48 -29.91
C SER A 235 12.18 -8.53 -29.90
N GLU A 236 12.80 -9.47 -29.18
CA GLU A 236 14.25 -9.64 -29.18
C GLU A 236 14.76 -10.14 -30.54
N MET A 237 14.07 -11.10 -31.15
CA MET A 237 14.41 -11.56 -32.51
C MET A 237 14.37 -10.43 -33.55
N VAL A 238 13.36 -9.56 -33.46
CA VAL A 238 13.26 -8.38 -34.33
C VAL A 238 14.43 -7.42 -34.05
N LYS A 239 14.69 -7.07 -32.78
CA LYS A 239 15.82 -6.20 -32.42
C LYS A 239 17.15 -6.74 -32.95
N ASP A 240 17.41 -8.05 -32.84
CA ASP A 240 18.63 -8.67 -33.34
C ASP A 240 18.70 -8.70 -34.87
N ARG A 241 17.56 -8.82 -35.57
CA ARG A 241 17.50 -8.67 -37.02
C ARG A 241 17.83 -7.25 -37.43
N CYS A 242 17.20 -6.25 -36.82
CA CYS A 242 17.47 -4.83 -37.09
C CYS A 242 18.94 -4.48 -36.82
N ARG A 243 19.50 -4.95 -35.70
CA ARG A 243 20.92 -4.75 -35.36
C ARG A 243 21.86 -5.33 -36.42
N ARG A 244 21.64 -6.58 -36.85
CA ARG A 244 22.44 -7.21 -37.91
C ARG A 244 22.37 -6.44 -39.21
N GLU A 245 21.18 -5.99 -39.59
CA GLU A 245 20.97 -5.25 -40.83
C GLU A 245 21.60 -3.85 -40.79
N MET A 246 21.51 -3.17 -39.64
CA MET A 246 22.20 -1.90 -39.41
C MET A 246 23.73 -2.07 -39.57
N THR A 247 24.33 -3.08 -38.92
CA THR A 247 25.77 -3.36 -39.06
C THR A 247 26.16 -3.70 -40.50
N ARG A 248 25.30 -4.42 -41.24
CA ARG A 248 25.51 -4.73 -42.66
C ARG A 248 25.56 -3.44 -43.48
N LEU A 249 24.55 -2.59 -43.37
CA LEU A 249 24.45 -1.32 -44.09
C LEU A 249 25.58 -0.36 -43.72
N GLU A 250 25.98 -0.30 -42.44
CA GLU A 250 27.15 0.47 -42.02
C GLU A 250 28.45 -0.04 -42.68
N SER A 251 28.63 -1.36 -42.79
CA SER A 251 29.78 -1.95 -43.46
C SER A 251 29.81 -1.63 -44.96
N GLU A 252 28.65 -1.69 -45.63
CA GLU A 252 28.50 -1.36 -47.06
C GLU A 252 28.73 0.12 -47.32
N LEU A 253 28.21 0.97 -46.44
CA LEU A 253 28.44 2.40 -46.46
C LEU A 253 29.93 2.73 -46.33
N ASN A 254 30.63 2.09 -45.40
CA ASN A 254 32.06 2.29 -45.19
C ASN A 254 32.89 1.82 -46.40
N ARG A 255 32.54 0.68 -47.01
CA ARG A 255 33.18 0.21 -48.26
C ARG A 255 32.96 1.19 -49.41
N SER A 256 31.72 1.64 -49.62
CA SER A 256 31.38 2.61 -50.67
C SER A 256 32.08 3.96 -50.47
N LYS A 257 32.19 4.42 -49.21
CA LYS A 257 32.97 5.62 -48.86
C LYS A 257 34.46 5.46 -49.18
N ALA A 258 35.06 4.31 -48.85
CA ALA A 258 36.46 4.02 -49.18
C ALA A 258 36.69 4.03 -50.70
N LEU A 259 35.84 3.33 -51.45
CA LEU A 259 35.89 3.30 -52.91
C LEU A 259 35.74 4.71 -53.52
N SER A 260 34.85 5.54 -52.98
CA SER A 260 34.70 6.94 -53.41
C SER A 260 35.96 7.77 -53.13
N ALA A 261 36.67 7.51 -52.04
CA ALA A 261 37.94 8.16 -51.74
C ALA A 261 39.05 7.74 -52.71
N ASP A 262 39.10 6.45 -53.07
CA ASP A 262 40.04 5.93 -54.07
C ASP A 262 39.79 6.55 -55.45
N TYR A 263 38.53 6.59 -55.90
CA TYR A 263 38.19 7.25 -57.18
C TYR A 263 38.55 8.74 -57.18
N LYS A 264 38.32 9.47 -56.07
CA LYS A 264 38.76 10.88 -55.96
C LYS A 264 40.28 11.03 -56.11
N LYS A 265 41.04 10.10 -55.53
CA LYS A 265 42.51 10.08 -55.65
C LYS A 265 42.93 9.84 -57.10
N ILE A 266 42.36 8.84 -57.76
CA ILE A 266 42.63 8.53 -59.17
C ILE A 266 42.33 9.75 -60.05
N VAL A 267 41.17 10.39 -59.88
CA VAL A 267 40.79 11.62 -60.61
C VAL A 267 41.79 12.75 -60.39
N SER A 268 42.25 12.95 -59.15
CA SER A 268 43.30 13.93 -58.84
C SER A 268 44.62 13.60 -59.55
N ASP A 269 45.05 12.34 -59.51
CA ASP A 269 46.32 11.90 -60.12
C ASP A 269 46.28 12.00 -61.65
N HIS A 270 45.17 11.60 -62.29
CA HIS A 270 44.98 11.75 -63.74
C HIS A 270 44.92 13.22 -64.15
N SER A 271 44.23 14.07 -63.38
CA SER A 271 44.17 15.51 -63.65
C SER A 271 45.58 16.14 -63.58
N LYS A 272 46.36 15.83 -62.55
CA LYS A 272 47.76 16.29 -62.44
C LYS A 272 48.62 15.81 -63.61
N ARG A 273 48.46 14.56 -64.02
CA ARG A 273 49.22 13.99 -65.15
C ARG A 273 48.86 14.66 -66.48
N ILE A 274 47.58 14.97 -66.69
CA ILE A 274 47.12 15.75 -67.85
C ILE A 274 47.74 17.15 -67.79
N ASP A 275 47.68 17.84 -66.66
CA ASP A 275 48.27 19.18 -66.51
C ASP A 275 49.79 19.17 -66.81
N GLU A 276 50.50 18.15 -66.33
CA GLU A 276 51.94 17.97 -66.61
C GLU A 276 52.23 17.70 -68.09
N LEU A 277 51.45 16.82 -68.73
CA LEU A 277 51.61 16.50 -70.15
C LEU A 277 51.23 17.68 -71.05
N GLN A 278 50.14 18.40 -70.72
CA GLN A 278 49.74 19.63 -71.41
C GLN A 278 50.81 20.70 -71.28
N LYS A 279 51.39 20.88 -70.08
CA LYS A 279 52.50 21.82 -69.87
C LYS A 279 53.72 21.46 -70.71
N LYS A 280 54.13 20.18 -70.73
CA LYS A 280 55.25 19.70 -71.57
C LYS A 280 54.95 19.88 -73.07
N TYR A 281 53.74 19.56 -73.49
CA TYR A 281 53.28 19.76 -74.86
C TYR A 281 53.33 21.25 -75.24
N ASP A 282 52.87 22.15 -74.37
CA ASP A 282 52.93 23.59 -74.60
C ASP A 282 54.37 24.12 -74.63
N GLU A 283 55.27 23.58 -73.81
CA GLU A 283 56.70 23.90 -73.82
C GLU A 283 57.38 23.45 -75.14
N GLU A 284 57.14 22.22 -75.59
CA GLU A 284 57.65 21.69 -76.85
C GLU A 284 57.04 22.41 -78.05
N LYS A 285 55.72 22.65 -78.04
CA LYS A 285 55.02 23.45 -79.04
C LYS A 285 55.62 24.84 -79.15
N LYS A 286 55.87 25.54 -78.02
CA LYS A 286 56.57 26.83 -78.03
C LYS A 286 57.98 26.72 -78.60
N LEU A 287 58.72 25.67 -78.27
CA LEU A 287 60.06 25.43 -78.80
C LEU A 287 60.04 25.26 -80.32
N VAL A 288 59.10 24.46 -80.84
CA VAL A 288 58.92 24.22 -82.29
C VAL A 288 58.47 25.51 -82.98
N THR A 289 57.49 26.24 -82.43
CA THR A 289 57.06 27.55 -82.96
C THR A 289 58.22 28.55 -82.99
N ASN A 290 59.03 28.62 -81.93
CA ASN A 290 60.20 29.51 -81.88
C ASN A 290 61.33 29.08 -82.83
N ARG A 291 61.46 27.78 -83.14
CA ARG A 291 62.46 27.28 -84.09
C ARG A 291 62.08 27.61 -85.53
N VAL A 292 60.78 27.70 -85.78
CA VAL A 292 60.18 27.84 -87.11
C VAL A 292 59.82 29.31 -87.42
N SER A 293 59.84 30.20 -86.44
CA SER A 293 59.46 31.62 -86.57
C SER A 293 60.28 32.42 -87.58
N ASP A 294 61.53 32.02 -87.85
CA ASP A 294 62.42 32.71 -88.78
C ASP A 294 62.21 32.30 -90.25
N CYS A 295 61.22 31.44 -90.53
CA CYS A 295 60.86 30.99 -91.87
C CYS A 295 59.36 31.14 -92.13
N ASP A 296 58.97 32.08 -93.00
CA ASP A 296 57.57 32.37 -93.34
C ASP A 296 56.80 31.16 -93.88
N GLN A 297 57.46 30.28 -94.65
CA GLN A 297 56.83 29.07 -95.19
C GLN A 297 56.57 28.03 -94.11
N CYS A 298 57.52 27.82 -93.19
CA CYS A 298 57.38 26.84 -92.13
C CYS A 298 56.44 27.35 -91.01
N SER A 299 56.44 28.66 -90.70
CA SER A 299 55.55 29.26 -89.70
C SER A 299 54.09 29.24 -90.14
N THR A 300 53.82 29.44 -91.43
CA THR A 300 52.48 29.33 -92.00
C THR A 300 52.01 27.87 -91.98
N ALA A 301 52.85 26.92 -92.41
CA ALA A 301 52.52 25.49 -92.39
C ALA A 301 52.23 24.93 -90.98
N LEU A 302 53.00 25.36 -89.97
CA LEU A 302 52.77 24.98 -88.57
C LEU A 302 51.45 25.59 -88.03
N SER A 303 51.17 26.83 -88.39
CA SER A 303 49.96 27.54 -87.94
C SER A 303 48.68 26.96 -88.57
N ASP A 304 48.71 26.66 -89.87
CA ASP A 304 47.61 25.97 -90.57
C ASP A 304 47.38 24.57 -89.96
N TRP A 305 48.43 23.82 -89.67
CA TRP A 305 48.33 22.50 -89.03
C TRP A 305 47.81 22.56 -87.58
N LEU A 306 48.14 23.61 -86.82
CA LEU A 306 47.63 23.84 -85.46
C LEU A 306 46.13 24.17 -85.44
N VAL A 307 45.65 24.89 -86.45
CA VAL A 307 44.26 25.35 -86.56
C VAL A 307 43.35 24.27 -87.17
N GLU A 308 43.91 23.35 -87.96
CA GLU A 308 43.15 22.25 -88.55
C GLU A 308 42.80 21.15 -87.53
N SER A 309 41.50 20.79 -87.54
CA SER A 309 40.95 19.72 -86.72
C SER A 309 41.66 18.37 -87.01
N PRO A 310 42.02 17.58 -85.98
CA PRO A 310 42.76 16.32 -86.13
C PRO A 310 42.14 15.31 -87.11
N ARG A 311 40.83 15.42 -87.35
CA ARG A 311 40.06 14.52 -88.23
C ARG A 311 40.25 14.78 -89.74
N LYS A 312 40.94 15.84 -90.16
CA LYS A 312 41.10 16.22 -91.58
C LYS A 312 42.56 16.20 -92.10
N ARG A 313 43.52 15.75 -91.30
CA ARG A 313 44.93 15.70 -91.68
C ARG A 313 45.19 14.47 -92.56
N ASN A 314 45.05 14.65 -93.87
CA ASN A 314 45.36 13.63 -94.87
C ASN A 314 46.60 14.04 -95.67
N GLY A 315 47.62 13.17 -95.68
CA GLY A 315 48.62 13.09 -96.74
C GLY A 315 49.90 13.88 -96.50
N VAL A 316 50.94 13.19 -96.02
CA VAL A 316 52.33 13.62 -96.09
C VAL A 316 52.73 13.76 -97.56
N ALA A 317 53.01 14.99 -98.01
CA ALA A 317 53.67 15.24 -99.29
C ALA A 317 55.19 15.10 -99.10
N THR A 318 55.75 13.99 -99.58
CA THR A 318 57.19 13.77 -99.70
C THR A 318 57.74 14.61 -100.86
N LEU A 319 58.66 15.53 -100.56
CA LEU A 319 59.51 16.20 -101.55
C LEU A 319 60.94 15.65 -101.42
N ASP A 320 61.47 15.14 -102.53
CA ASP A 320 62.75 14.44 -102.60
C ASP A 320 63.97 15.37 -102.71
N SER A 321 64.97 15.03 -101.87
CA SER A 321 66.43 14.96 -102.13
C SER A 321 67.28 16.25 -102.27
N PRO A 322 68.63 16.17 -102.11
CA PRO A 322 69.48 15.18 -101.43
C PRO A 322 70.56 15.78 -100.48
N ASP A 323 71.25 14.89 -99.75
CA ASP A 323 72.48 15.03 -98.96
C ASP A 323 72.45 15.64 -97.54
N GLY A 324 72.87 14.80 -96.57
CA GLY A 324 73.54 15.26 -95.35
C GLY A 324 72.71 15.28 -94.06
N GLY A 325 72.95 14.27 -93.20
CA GLY A 325 72.71 14.34 -91.75
C GLY A 325 71.29 14.02 -91.29
N PRO A 326 71.10 13.39 -90.10
CA PRO A 326 69.79 13.15 -89.53
C PRO A 326 69.23 14.47 -88.99
N THR A 327 68.77 15.33 -89.89
CA THR A 327 67.92 16.46 -89.55
C THR A 327 66.51 15.92 -89.49
N LEU A 328 65.92 15.81 -88.29
CA LEU A 328 64.49 15.52 -88.13
C LEU A 328 63.73 16.42 -89.08
N THR A 329 62.97 15.81 -89.99
CA THR A 329 62.15 16.58 -90.92
C THR A 329 60.97 17.18 -90.14
N ILE A 330 60.42 18.29 -90.62
CA ILE A 330 59.29 18.96 -89.96
C ILE A 330 58.09 18.01 -89.76
N VAL A 331 57.98 17.02 -90.65
CA VAL A 331 57.00 15.93 -90.62
C VAL A 331 57.19 15.03 -89.39
N ASP A 332 58.43 14.71 -89.02
CA ASP A 332 58.72 13.86 -87.85
C ASP A 332 58.34 14.56 -86.53
N ILE A 333 58.59 15.87 -86.44
CA ILE A 333 58.23 16.70 -85.28
C ILE A 333 56.71 16.83 -85.16
N MET A 334 56.02 17.04 -86.30
CA MET A 334 54.55 17.08 -86.33
C MET A 334 53.94 15.72 -85.95
N GLY A 335 54.54 14.61 -86.37
CA GLY A 335 54.14 13.25 -85.97
C GLY A 335 54.28 12.99 -84.46
N GLN A 336 55.38 13.44 -83.84
CA GLN A 336 55.58 13.33 -82.39
C GLN A 336 54.57 14.19 -81.60
N LEU A 337 54.28 15.42 -82.05
CA LEU A 337 53.25 16.27 -81.44
C LEU A 337 51.84 15.65 -81.56
N GLU A 338 51.55 14.97 -82.67
CA GLU A 338 50.30 14.22 -82.86
C GLU A 338 50.18 13.01 -81.93
N GLU A 339 51.26 12.28 -81.73
CA GLU A 339 51.29 11.15 -80.79
C GLU A 339 51.08 11.63 -79.35
N LYS A 340 51.70 12.74 -78.95
CA LYS A 340 51.49 13.37 -77.63
C LYS A 340 50.08 13.91 -77.45
N THR A 341 49.50 14.49 -78.51
CA THR A 341 48.09 14.92 -78.51
C THR A 341 47.15 13.73 -78.33
N ARG A 342 47.43 12.60 -78.98
CA ARG A 342 46.69 11.34 -78.79
C ARG A 342 46.85 10.80 -77.36
N GLU A 343 48.06 10.82 -76.80
CA GLU A 343 48.33 10.39 -75.43
C GLU A 343 47.54 11.22 -74.39
N ILE A 344 47.53 12.55 -74.54
CA ILE A 344 46.72 13.44 -73.70
C ILE A 344 45.23 13.11 -73.84
N HIS A 345 44.73 12.94 -75.07
CA HIS A 345 43.32 12.65 -75.31
C HIS A 345 42.85 11.31 -74.72
N VAL A 346 43.70 10.28 -74.75
CA VAL A 346 43.40 8.98 -74.12
C VAL A 346 43.27 9.14 -72.61
N ILE A 347 44.20 9.84 -71.96
CA ILE A 347 44.15 10.05 -70.51
C ILE A 347 42.97 10.97 -70.12
N GLU A 348 42.62 11.94 -70.97
CA GLU A 348 41.41 12.77 -70.79
C GLU A 348 40.12 11.93 -70.85
N MET A 349 40.06 10.95 -71.74
CA MET A 349 38.94 10.00 -71.82
C MET A 349 38.87 9.12 -70.57
N GLU A 350 40.01 8.58 -70.12
CA GLU A 350 40.11 7.82 -68.85
C GLU A 350 39.72 8.67 -67.63
N LEU A 351 40.08 9.96 -67.61
CA LEU A 351 39.66 10.91 -66.58
C LEU A 351 38.13 11.14 -66.60
N ALA A 352 37.54 11.24 -67.79
CA ALA A 352 36.09 11.41 -67.91
C ALA A 352 35.33 10.16 -67.43
N GLU A 353 35.81 8.96 -67.78
CA GLU A 353 35.27 7.68 -67.32
C GLU A 353 35.38 7.52 -65.80
N THR A 354 36.54 7.83 -65.22
CA THR A 354 36.74 7.75 -63.76
C THR A 354 35.93 8.81 -63.00
N LYS A 355 35.76 10.02 -63.54
CA LYS A 355 34.84 11.03 -62.97
C LYS A 355 33.39 10.56 -63.01
N LEU A 356 32.95 9.91 -64.08
CA LEU A 356 31.61 9.33 -64.18
C LEU A 356 31.42 8.23 -63.13
N ALA A 357 32.40 7.33 -62.99
CA ALA A 357 32.39 6.26 -61.98
C ALA A 357 32.35 6.83 -60.55
N LEU A 358 33.08 7.92 -60.28
CA LEU A 358 33.02 8.62 -59.00
C LEU A 358 31.62 9.18 -58.71
N VAL A 359 31.00 9.87 -59.67
CA VAL A 359 29.65 10.44 -59.50
C VAL A 359 28.63 9.32 -59.26
N GLN A 360 28.72 8.22 -60.01
CA GLN A 360 27.88 7.04 -59.81
C GLN A 360 28.06 6.45 -58.40
N ALA A 361 29.30 6.32 -57.92
CA ALA A 361 29.59 5.84 -56.57
C ALA A 361 29.05 6.78 -55.48
N LEU A 362 29.16 8.10 -55.66
CA LEU A 362 28.61 9.10 -54.74
C LEU A 362 27.07 9.08 -54.71
N CYS A 363 26.41 8.95 -55.86
CA CYS A 363 24.96 8.80 -55.94
C CYS A 363 24.49 7.53 -55.24
N HIS A 364 25.18 6.40 -55.46
CA HIS A 364 24.89 5.14 -54.78
C HIS A 364 25.06 5.27 -53.26
N ASN A 365 26.08 5.99 -52.80
CA ASN A 365 26.30 6.28 -51.38
C ASN A 365 25.15 7.10 -50.78
N GLN A 366 24.67 8.12 -51.50
CA GLN A 366 23.53 8.93 -51.09
C GLN A 366 22.23 8.13 -51.05
N GLU A 367 22.04 7.15 -51.94
CA GLU A 367 20.91 6.22 -51.94
C GLU A 367 20.95 5.26 -50.75
N LEU A 368 22.12 4.70 -50.41
CA LEU A 368 22.30 3.86 -49.22
C LEU A 368 21.99 4.62 -47.92
N VAL A 369 22.46 5.86 -47.80
CA VAL A 369 22.25 6.70 -46.60
C VAL A 369 20.81 7.24 -46.53
N GLY A 370 20.29 7.75 -47.64
CA GLY A 370 19.01 8.48 -47.66
C GLY A 370 17.80 7.58 -47.83
N HIS A 371 17.84 6.64 -48.78
CA HIS A 371 16.67 5.84 -49.14
C HIS A 371 16.59 4.53 -48.37
N GLN A 372 17.66 3.74 -48.30
CA GLN A 372 17.57 2.42 -47.66
C GLN A 372 17.44 2.50 -46.13
N MET A 373 18.27 3.31 -45.46
CA MET A 373 18.18 3.48 -44.00
C MET A 373 16.85 4.09 -43.56
N SER A 374 16.35 5.10 -44.29
CA SER A 374 15.05 5.72 -44.00
C SER A 374 13.87 4.80 -44.32
N ALA A 375 13.96 4.02 -45.41
CA ALA A 375 12.92 3.07 -45.79
C ALA A 375 12.83 1.90 -44.80
N SER A 376 13.95 1.35 -44.32
CA SER A 376 13.95 0.27 -43.32
C SER A 376 13.35 0.72 -41.98
N VAL A 377 13.62 1.95 -41.54
CA VAL A 377 13.00 2.53 -40.33
C VAL A 377 11.51 2.80 -40.54
N SER A 378 11.11 3.20 -41.74
CA SER A 378 9.71 3.50 -42.08
C SER A 378 8.86 2.24 -42.27
N SER A 379 9.42 1.16 -42.85
CA SER A 379 8.69 -0.09 -43.09
C SER A 379 8.37 -0.84 -41.79
N GLU A 380 9.23 -0.75 -40.77
CA GLU A 380 9.01 -1.42 -39.47
C GLU A 380 8.14 -0.60 -38.50
N THR A 381 7.88 0.68 -38.80
CA THR A 381 7.08 1.58 -37.95
C THR A 381 5.67 1.83 -38.45
N ALA A 382 5.33 1.43 -39.69
CA ALA A 382 4.04 1.71 -40.32
C ALA A 382 2.82 1.34 -39.45
N ASN A 383 2.90 0.22 -38.71
CA ASN A 383 1.80 -0.32 -37.90
C ASN A 383 1.94 -0.13 -36.37
N LYS A 384 2.87 0.71 -35.90
CA LYS A 384 3.13 0.92 -34.46
C LYS A 384 2.45 2.21 -33.90
N PRO A 385 2.14 2.26 -32.58
CA PRO A 385 1.48 3.41 -31.97
C PRO A 385 2.25 4.73 -32.13
N ALA A 386 1.53 5.86 -32.09
CA ALA A 386 2.07 7.19 -32.40
C ALA A 386 3.27 7.61 -31.54
N TRP A 387 3.35 7.17 -30.27
CA TRP A 387 4.49 7.47 -29.40
C TRP A 387 5.79 6.78 -29.87
N PHE A 388 5.69 5.55 -30.39
CA PHE A 388 6.83 4.80 -30.93
C PHE A 388 7.36 5.41 -32.23
N LYS A 389 6.45 5.85 -33.10
CA LYS A 389 6.78 6.59 -34.34
C LYS A 389 7.53 7.88 -34.04
N LYS A 390 7.09 8.65 -33.03
CA LYS A 390 7.76 9.89 -32.61
C LYS A 390 9.18 9.66 -32.09
N THR A 391 9.40 8.61 -31.29
CA THR A 391 10.73 8.31 -30.73
C THR A 391 11.73 7.86 -31.81
N MET A 392 11.30 7.03 -32.77
CA MET A 392 12.17 6.56 -33.86
C MET A 392 12.54 7.67 -34.85
N ASN A 393 11.62 8.57 -35.17
CA ASN A 393 11.91 9.73 -36.03
C ASN A 393 12.94 10.67 -35.39
N HIS A 394 12.92 10.82 -34.06
CA HIS A 394 13.91 11.64 -33.34
C HIS A 394 15.34 11.06 -33.37
N LEU A 395 15.46 9.74 -33.54
CA LEU A 395 16.74 9.03 -33.68
C LEU A 395 17.29 9.14 -35.12
N SER A 396 16.44 9.03 -36.15
CA SER A 396 16.89 9.18 -37.54
C SER A 396 17.39 10.59 -37.83
N GLU A 397 16.77 11.62 -37.25
CA GLU A 397 17.20 13.02 -37.36
C GLU A 397 18.61 13.26 -36.80
N LYS A 398 18.99 12.54 -35.73
CA LYS A 398 20.31 12.66 -35.10
C LYS A 398 21.42 11.90 -35.85
N VAL A 399 21.08 10.86 -36.61
CA VAL A 399 22.06 10.09 -37.42
C VAL A 399 22.35 10.77 -38.76
N GLY A 400 21.45 11.63 -39.25
CA GLY A 400 21.58 12.35 -40.52
C GLY A 400 22.41 13.64 -40.50
N THR A 401 22.97 14.07 -39.36
CA THR A 401 23.76 15.32 -39.29
C THR A 401 25.27 15.06 -39.40
N PRO A 402 25.97 15.62 -40.40
CA PRO A 402 27.43 15.58 -40.44
C PRO A 402 27.98 16.45 -39.30
N PHE A 403 28.96 15.91 -38.58
CA PHE A 403 29.82 16.62 -37.63
C PHE A 403 30.18 18.03 -38.15
N LYS A 404 29.69 19.07 -37.47
CA LYS A 404 30.18 20.44 -37.62
C LYS A 404 30.80 20.87 -36.29
N ASN A 405 32.00 21.43 -36.43
CA ASN A 405 33.00 21.77 -35.43
C ASN A 405 32.51 22.26 -34.06
N SER A 406 33.22 21.78 -33.05
CA SER A 406 33.44 22.40 -31.74
C SER A 406 33.91 23.85 -31.87
N GLN A 407 33.22 24.78 -31.21
CA GLN A 407 33.85 25.86 -30.42
C GLN A 407 32.82 26.64 -29.57
N ASN A 408 32.99 26.48 -28.26
CA ASN A 408 32.98 27.47 -27.17
C ASN A 408 31.77 28.35 -26.78
N HIS A 409 31.63 28.40 -25.44
CA HIS A 409 30.99 29.36 -24.54
C HIS A 409 29.45 29.27 -24.43
N ASN A 410 28.83 29.34 -23.25
CA ASN A 410 29.29 29.51 -21.89
C ASN A 410 28.17 29.06 -20.94
N THR A 411 28.57 28.54 -19.79
CA THR A 411 27.77 28.31 -18.59
C THR A 411 26.99 29.54 -18.13
N THR A 412 25.71 29.38 -17.77
CA THR A 412 25.12 30.02 -16.58
C THR A 412 23.90 29.25 -16.07
N ASN A 413 23.86 29.13 -14.75
CA ASN A 413 22.89 28.49 -13.87
C ASN A 413 21.43 28.92 -14.06
N GLY A 414 20.49 28.05 -13.66
CA GLY A 414 19.09 28.45 -13.45
C GLY A 414 18.15 27.32 -13.04
N HIS A 415 18.19 26.97 -11.74
CA HIS A 415 17.07 26.54 -10.88
C HIS A 415 15.92 25.67 -11.43
N THR A 416 15.79 24.48 -10.85
CA THR A 416 14.50 23.80 -10.62
C THR A 416 13.59 24.62 -9.72
N PRO A 417 12.25 24.49 -9.86
CA PRO A 417 11.55 23.78 -8.78
C PRO A 417 10.43 22.83 -9.24
N VAL A 418 10.24 21.84 -8.38
CA VAL A 418 9.15 20.86 -8.29
C VAL A 418 7.87 21.54 -7.78
N PRO A 419 6.69 21.05 -8.18
CA PRO A 419 5.64 20.68 -7.21
C PRO A 419 5.05 19.30 -7.58
N MET A 420 5.15 18.24 -6.77
CA MET A 420 4.37 17.92 -5.56
C MET A 420 2.93 18.42 -5.56
N THR A 421 2.04 17.48 -5.90
CA THR A 421 0.82 17.07 -5.17
C THR A 421 -0.03 18.15 -4.50
N ASP A 422 -1.28 18.25 -4.94
CA ASP A 422 -2.47 18.26 -4.07
C ASP A 422 -3.75 18.11 -4.92
N HIS A 423 -4.38 16.93 -4.86
CA HIS A 423 -5.78 16.69 -4.47
C HIS A 423 -6.22 15.25 -4.75
#